data_AF-A0A833G372-F1
#
_entry.id   AF-A0A833G372-F1
#
_cell.length_a   1.000
_cell.length_b   1.000
_cell.length_c   1.000
_cell.angle_alpha   90.00
_cell.angle_beta   90.00
_cell.angle_gamma   90.00
#
_symmetry.space_group_name_H-M   'P 1'
#
loop_
_entity.id
_entity.type
_entity.pdbx_description
1 polymer ?
#
loop_
_entity_poly.entity_id
_entity_poly.type
_entity_poly.pdbx_seq_one_letter_code
_entity_poly.pdbx_strand_id
1 'polypeptide(L)' 'MAAEIVNLRRARKDRTRTERQSKAAENRRVFGRTKTEKDKAAAERGQAERLIEGHRRERPAD' A
#
# COMPACT_ATOMS: atom_id res chain seq x y z
N MET A 1 46.00 19.27 5.24
CA MET A 1 44.79 18.42 5.08
C MET A 1 43.95 18.62 6.33
N ALA A 2 42.75 19.18 6.20
CA ALA A 2 41.89 19.47 7.34
C ALA A 2 41.00 18.26 7.64
N ALA A 3 40.88 17.89 8.92
CA ALA A 3 39.92 16.88 9.34
C ALA A 3 38.51 17.46 9.22
N GLU A 4 37.63 16.78 8.50
CA GLU A 4 36.23 17.18 8.37
C GLU A 4 35.49 16.89 9.68
N ILE A 5 35.11 17.94 10.39
CA ILE A 5 34.41 17.81 11.68
C ILE A 5 32.94 17.46 11.40
N VAL A 6 32.64 16.16 11.42
CA VAL A 6 31.28 15.67 11.15
C VAL A 6 30.45 15.71 12.42
N ASN A 7 29.30 16.39 12.37
CA ASN A 7 28.36 16.40 13.48
C ASN A 7 27.53 15.11 13.51
N LEU A 8 27.94 14.15 14.34
CA LEU A 8 27.28 12.85 14.49
C LEU A 8 25.82 12.95 14.93
N ARG A 9 25.43 14.02 15.64
CA ARG A 9 24.03 14.24 16.04
C ARG A 9 23.13 14.50 14.84
N ARG A 10 23.59 15.33 13.90
CA ARG A 10 22.88 15.61 12.65
C ARG A 10 22.80 14.34 11.79
N ALA A 11 23.93 13.65 11.60
CA ALA A 11 23.98 12.40 10.84
C ALA A 11 23.01 11.34 11.37
N ARG A 12 22.93 11.15 12.70
CA ARG A 12 21.96 10.23 13.32
C ARG A 12 20.52 10.66 13.09
N LYS A 13 20.21 11.97 13.22
CA LYS A 13 18.87 12.52 12.99
C LYS A 13 18.42 12.31 11.54
N ASP A 14 19.33 12.55 10.60
CA ASP A 14 19.05 12.39 9.17
C ASP A 14 18.81 10.91 8.84
N ARG A 15 19.62 10.00 9.37
CA ARG A 15 19.37 8.55 9.27
C ARG A 15 17.99 8.16 9.77
N THR A 16 17.61 8.60 10.98
CA THR A 16 16.28 8.32 11.53
C THR A 16 15.15 8.89 10.66
N ARG A 17 15.34 10.08 10.08
CA ARG A 17 14.37 10.70 9.18
C ARG A 17 14.18 9.87 7.90
N THR A 18 15.28 9.43 7.29
CA THR A 18 15.26 8.58 6.09
C THR A 18 14.58 7.24 6.36
N GLU A 19 14.91 6.59 7.48
CA GLU A 19 14.28 5.32 7.88
C GLU A 19 12.76 5.47 8.05
N ARG A 20 12.31 6.56 8.67
CA ARG A 20 10.87 6.86 8.82
C ARG A 20 10.18 7.10 7.47
N GLN A 21 10.84 7.78 6.54
CA GLN A 21 10.29 8.00 5.19
C GLN A 21 10.18 6.69 4.41
N SER A 22 11.18 5.82 4.49
CA SER A 22 11.15 4.49 3.87
C SER A 22 9.98 3.65 4.41
N LYS A 23 9.83 3.58 5.74
CA LYS A 23 8.72 2.89 6.39
C LYS A 23 7.36 3.47 6.00
N ALA A 24 7.26 4.79 5.89
CA ALA A 24 6.02 5.44 5.43
C ALA A 24 5.70 5.10 3.97
N ALA A 25 6.70 5.02 3.08
CA ALA A 25 6.50 4.62 1.70
C ALA A 25 6.08 3.15 1.58
N GLU A 26 6.69 2.26 2.36
CA GLU A 26 6.30 0.87 2.48
C GLU A 26 4.86 0.74 3.00
N ASN A 27 4.51 1.46 4.07
CA ASN A 27 3.15 1.48 4.58
C ASN A 27 2.14 2.07 3.58
N ARG A 28 2.52 3.01 2.72
CA ARG A 28 1.65 3.46 1.61
C ARG A 28 1.45 2.39 0.55
N ARG A 29 2.45 1.54 0.30
CA ARG A 29 2.31 0.42 -0.65
C ARG A 29 1.48 -0.71 -0.05
N VAL A 30 1.74 -1.06 1.19
CA VAL A 30 1.11 -2.18 1.91
C VAL A 30 -0.31 -1.81 2.37
N PHE A 31 -0.47 -0.61 2.92
CA PHE A 31 -1.72 -0.15 3.55
C PHE A 31 -2.36 1.07 2.86
N GLY A 32 -1.67 1.71 1.91
CA GLY A 32 -2.06 3.01 1.37
C GLY A 32 -3.10 2.99 0.26
N ARG A 33 -3.90 1.93 0.16
CA ARG A 33 -5.22 2.13 -0.44
C ARG A 33 -6.00 3.04 0.51
N THR A 34 -6.38 4.21 0.02
CA THR A 34 -7.25 5.12 0.78
C THR A 34 -8.61 4.45 1.00
N LYS A 35 -9.39 4.90 2.00
CA LYS A 35 -10.72 4.32 2.27
C LYS A 35 -11.59 4.35 1.00
N THR A 36 -11.56 5.46 0.27
CA THR A 36 -12.30 5.64 -0.98
C THR A 36 -11.84 4.68 -2.09
N GLU A 37 -10.54 4.41 -2.21
CA GLU A 37 -10.02 3.40 -3.15
C GLU A 37 -10.42 1.98 -2.77
N LYS A 38 -10.44 1.65 -1.47
CA LYS A 38 -10.92 0.36 -0.98
C LYS A 38 -12.41 0.19 -1.27
N ASP A 39 -13.21 1.21 -1.02
CA ASP A 39 -14.66 1.20 -1.24
C ASP A 39 -14.98 1.07 -2.74
N LYS A 40 -14.26 1.81 -3.60
CA LYS A 40 -14.37 1.68 -5.07
C LYS A 40 -14.03 0.27 -5.53
N ALA A 41 -12.90 -0.29 -5.08
CA ALA A 41 -12.50 -1.65 -5.45
C ALA A 41 -13.45 -2.73 -4.89
N ALA A 42 -14.11 -2.48 -3.76
CA ALA A 42 -15.15 -3.36 -3.23
C ALA A 42 -16.42 -3.30 -4.10
N ALA A 43 -16.84 -2.09 -4.50
CA ALA A 43 -17.99 -1.90 -5.37
C ALA A 43 -17.78 -2.54 -6.76
N GLU A 44 -16.59 -2.38 -7.35
CA GLU A 44 -16.21 -3.00 -8.63
C GLU A 44 -16.24 -4.53 -8.54
N ARG A 45 -15.68 -5.10 -7.46
CA ARG A 45 -15.74 -6.55 -7.22
C ARG A 45 -17.16 -7.07 -7.07
N GLY A 46 -17.99 -6.38 -6.28
CA GLY A 46 -19.39 -6.77 -6.12
C GLY A 46 -20.20 -6.67 -7.43
N GLN A 47 -19.88 -5.72 -8.30
CA GLN A 47 -20.49 -5.65 -9.64
C GLN A 47 -20.05 -6.85 -10.49
N ALA A 48 -18.74 -7.15 -10.51
CA ALA A 48 -18.21 -8.29 -11.26
C ALA A 48 -18.80 -9.62 -10.79
N GLU A 49 -18.90 -9.84 -9.47
CA GLU A 49 -19.52 -11.03 -8.89
C GLU A 49 -20.99 -11.17 -9.30
N ARG A 50 -21.77 -10.07 -9.24
CA ARG A 50 -23.17 -10.09 -9.70
C ARG A 50 -23.31 -10.40 -11.18
N LEU A 51 -22.42 -9.88 -12.02
CA LEU A 51 -22.40 -10.19 -13.44
C LEU A 51 -22.08 -11.67 -13.67
N ILE A 52 -21.06 -12.20 -13.01
CA ILE A 52 -20.68 -13.61 -13.12
C ILE A 52 -21.82 -14.51 -12.66
N GLU A 53 -22.45 -14.21 -11.53
CA GLU A 53 -23.56 -14.99 -10.99
C GLU A 53 -24.80 -14.91 -11.89
N GLY A 54 -25.15 -13.73 -12.42
CA GLY A 54 -26.25 -13.57 -13.38
C GLY A 54 -26.02 -14.32 -14.71
N HIS A 55 -24.76 -14.59 -15.06
CA HIS A 55 -24.39 -15.39 -16.23
C HIS A 55 -24.11 -16.86 -15.89
N ARG A 56 -24.19 -17.25 -14.62
CA ARG A 56 -23.93 -18.61 -14.17
C ARG A 56 -25.08 -19.49 -14.62
N ARG A 57 -24.75 -20.49 -15.44
CA ARG A 57 -25.66 -21.60 -15.74
C ARG A 57 -25.31 -22.73 -14.78
N GLU A 58 -26.24 -23.07 -13.90
CA GLU A 58 -26.15 -24.29 -13.11
C GLU A 58 -26.03 -25.47 -14.08
N ARG A 59 -24.91 -26.21 -14.02
CA ARG A 59 -24.88 -27.53 -14.66
C ARG A 59 -25.70 -28.46 -13.78
N PRO A 60 -26.57 -29.31 -14.35
CA PRO A 60 -27.19 -30.37 -13.58
C PRO A 60 -26.06 -31.18 -12.95
N ALA A 61 -26.16 -31.39 -11.63
CA ALA A 61 -25.30 -32.34 -10.95
C ALA A 61 -25.57 -33.73 -11.54
N ASP A 62 -24.52 -34.38 -12.05
CA ASP A 62 -24.57 -35.78 -12.44
C ASP A 62 -24.91 -36.68 -11.25
#